data_AF-A0A958XMF8-F1
#
_entry.id   AF-A0A958XMF8-F1
#
_cell.length_a   1.000
_cell.length_b   1.000
_cell.length_c   1.000
_cell.angle_alpha   90.00
_cell.angle_beta   90.00
_cell.angle_gamma   90.00
#
_symmetry.space_group_name_H-M   'P 1'
#
loop_
_entity.id
_entity.type
_entity.pdbx_description
1 polymer ?
#
loop_
_entity_poly.entity_id
_entity_poly.type
_entity_poly.pdbx_seq_one_letter_code
_entity_poly.pdbx_strand_id
1 'polypeptide(L)'
;MKYKLLIILLFSLFGTTHAEKFYLDPSTGNLTNAGTIDAPWSTLEAVINANYIVSNQYSPLPYNPATSKLISKNASGYVHAGDTLVLLNGLHGNVFLNNYINTVPITIIGMEGQTPIIEKMHLRACKNWRIENVVVSSEPYGLYLNDVLFYIESHSWQGPSSHIEVHHCEIYGTDTPWQTADDWNTKMSNGLYIKADSVIATNNLIRNINFGLQAVGNYIEADHNQIINFAGDGMRIVGSNIIFKYNLIKNCYKVNDNHDDGIQSWAQINGVVADDNQVIGNIIINTDDPSRPLNGPLQGIGCFDGFYNRWKVVNNLIVVDHWHGITFLGANDCQIINNTVLDLTPDITPGGSWIRINNHKDGSPSSGCLVANNVANSFYVDGTLTNNVVLNTYQQYANNFIDYTNFDFHLLPTSTLIDGADPVYAPDMDIEENGRPFGDLPDIGAYEYSSSTSSPLASDKNTFHVYPNPFSDFIIIEGNRKDYQIEIWDLSGNLIFTKSCETKAEMNQIDLSSLKKGIYFLTIKGTNNEIYKTIKLVKLMANNG
;
A
#
# COMPACT_ATOMS: atom_id res chain seq x y z
N MET A 1 -72.63 16.85 -20.83
CA MET A 1 -71.73 17.60 -19.93
C MET A 1 -70.37 16.93 -19.95
N LYS A 2 -69.32 17.70 -20.26
CA LYS A 2 -67.94 17.25 -20.44
C LYS A 2 -67.30 17.01 -19.06
N TYR A 3 -66.81 15.80 -18.79
CA TYR A 3 -65.88 15.58 -17.68
C TYR A 3 -64.46 15.87 -18.18
N LYS A 4 -63.84 16.92 -17.63
CA LYS A 4 -62.44 17.26 -17.87
C LYS A 4 -61.56 16.30 -17.08
N LEU A 5 -60.71 15.57 -17.78
CA LEU A 5 -59.60 14.81 -17.21
C LEU A 5 -58.53 15.83 -16.75
N LEU A 6 -58.29 15.91 -15.44
CA LEU A 6 -57.22 16.71 -14.86
C LEU A 6 -55.97 15.82 -14.77
N ILE A 7 -55.06 15.96 -15.73
CA ILE A 7 -53.73 15.32 -15.68
C ILE A 7 -52.86 16.22 -14.80
N ILE A 8 -52.57 15.76 -13.58
CA ILE A 8 -51.54 16.35 -12.72
C ILE A 8 -50.20 15.80 -13.21
N LEU A 9 -49.46 16.60 -13.98
CA LEU A 9 -48.03 16.35 -14.21
C LEU A 9 -47.29 16.63 -12.89
N LEU A 10 -46.92 15.57 -12.15
CA LEU A 10 -45.85 15.66 -11.17
C LEU A 10 -44.54 15.82 -11.94
N PHE A 11 -44.05 17.06 -12.05
CA PHE A 11 -42.63 17.29 -12.31
C PHE A 11 -41.87 16.87 -11.05
N SER A 12 -41.36 15.65 -11.02
CA SER A 12 -40.22 15.33 -10.17
C SER A 12 -39.04 16.14 -10.69
N LEU A 13 -38.79 17.28 -10.06
CA LEU A 13 -37.49 17.95 -10.09
C LEU A 13 -36.48 16.97 -9.49
N PHE A 14 -35.95 16.06 -10.31
CA PHE A 14 -34.63 15.50 -10.05
C PHE A 14 -33.68 16.67 -10.24
N GLY A 15 -33.47 17.43 -9.16
CA GLY A 15 -32.30 18.29 -9.08
C GLY A 15 -31.11 17.37 -9.27
N THR A 16 -30.43 17.49 -10.40
CA THR A 16 -29.09 16.94 -10.59
C THR A 16 -28.23 17.61 -9.52
N THR A 17 -28.05 16.99 -8.37
CA THR A 17 -27.06 17.44 -7.38
C THR A 17 -25.70 17.23 -8.02
N HIS A 18 -25.18 18.27 -8.66
CA HIS A 18 -23.78 18.28 -9.05
C HIS A 18 -22.97 18.36 -7.76
N ALA A 19 -22.07 17.40 -7.57
CA ALA A 19 -21.01 17.51 -6.57
C ALA A 19 -20.18 18.75 -6.87
N GLU A 20 -20.15 19.72 -5.95
CA GLU A 20 -19.36 20.93 -6.11
C GLU A 20 -17.88 20.67 -5.77
N LYS A 21 -17.01 21.50 -6.34
CA LYS A 21 -15.57 21.47 -6.05
C LYS A 21 -15.17 22.78 -5.42
N PHE A 22 -14.52 22.70 -4.27
CA PHE A 22 -13.94 23.84 -3.57
C PHE A 22 -12.42 23.72 -3.55
N TYR A 23 -11.73 24.78 -3.96
CA TYR A 23 -10.28 24.82 -4.10
C TYR A 23 -9.65 25.51 -2.89
N LEU A 24 -8.60 24.89 -2.35
CA LEU A 24 -7.92 25.33 -1.14
C LEU A 24 -6.44 25.56 -1.46
N ASP A 25 -5.96 26.79 -1.28
CA ASP A 25 -4.58 27.20 -1.55
C ASP A 25 -3.99 27.88 -0.29
N PRO A 26 -3.02 27.24 0.39
CA PRO A 26 -2.33 27.83 1.54
C PRO A 26 -1.62 29.15 1.24
N SER A 27 -1.21 29.39 -0.01
CA SER A 27 -0.37 30.52 -0.40
C SER A 27 -1.17 31.78 -0.77
N THR A 28 -2.29 31.62 -1.49
CA THR A 28 -3.10 32.75 -1.99
C THR A 28 -4.53 32.77 -1.45
N GLY A 29 -4.97 31.68 -0.82
CA GLY A 29 -6.36 31.49 -0.43
C GLY A 29 -6.79 32.28 0.80
N ASN A 30 -8.07 32.64 0.83
CA ASN A 30 -8.72 33.31 1.96
C ASN A 30 -10.10 32.71 2.18
N LEU A 31 -10.50 32.49 3.44
CA LEU A 31 -11.83 31.95 3.77
C LEU A 31 -12.98 32.84 3.29
N THR A 32 -12.79 34.15 3.10
CA THR A 32 -13.84 35.02 2.55
C THR A 32 -14.00 34.90 1.03
N ASN A 33 -13.15 34.14 0.36
CA ASN A 33 -13.27 33.90 -1.08
C ASN A 33 -14.42 32.93 -1.39
N ALA A 34 -14.74 32.80 -2.68
CA ALA A 34 -15.81 31.92 -3.15
C ALA A 34 -15.47 30.42 -3.12
N GLY A 35 -14.19 30.05 -2.92
CA GLY A 35 -13.75 28.65 -2.98
C GLY A 35 -13.59 28.12 -4.40
N THR A 36 -13.59 28.99 -5.41
CA THR A 36 -13.32 28.65 -6.82
C THR A 36 -11.82 28.56 -7.07
N ILE A 37 -11.39 27.95 -8.18
CA ILE A 37 -9.95 27.87 -8.52
C ILE A 37 -9.27 29.25 -8.62
N ASP A 38 -9.97 30.27 -9.12
CA ASP A 38 -9.46 31.65 -9.23
C ASP A 38 -9.54 32.46 -7.92
N ALA A 39 -10.29 31.97 -6.94
CA ALA A 39 -10.49 32.61 -5.65
C ALA A 39 -10.62 31.52 -4.57
N PRO A 40 -9.51 30.80 -4.29
CA PRO A 40 -9.54 29.62 -3.44
C PRO A 40 -9.73 30.02 -1.97
N TRP A 41 -10.25 29.08 -1.18
CA TRP A 41 -10.15 29.16 0.27
C TRP A 41 -8.71 28.94 0.73
N SER A 42 -8.44 29.24 2.00
CA SER A 42 -7.13 29.02 2.62
C SER A 42 -6.88 27.52 2.88
N THR A 43 -6.21 27.16 3.97
CA THR A 43 -5.85 25.77 4.30
C THR A 43 -7.06 24.88 4.61
N LEU A 44 -6.84 23.56 4.56
CA LEU A 44 -7.88 22.58 4.92
C LEU A 44 -8.23 22.68 6.41
N GLU A 45 -7.23 22.83 7.26
CA GLU A 45 -7.42 23.14 8.68
C GLU A 45 -8.31 24.38 8.89
N ALA A 46 -8.07 25.46 8.14
CA ALA A 46 -8.87 26.69 8.25
C ALA A 46 -10.34 26.48 7.85
N VAL A 47 -10.61 25.73 6.78
CA VAL A 47 -11.97 25.39 6.33
C VAL A 47 -12.71 24.56 7.38
N ILE A 48 -12.05 23.58 7.99
CA ILE A 48 -12.63 22.75 9.05
C ILE A 48 -12.91 23.58 10.31
N ASN A 49 -11.95 24.40 10.74
CA ASN A 49 -12.08 25.25 11.93
C ASN A 49 -13.15 26.35 11.75
N ALA A 50 -13.38 26.79 10.53
CA ALA A 50 -14.44 27.74 10.19
C ALA A 50 -15.83 27.09 10.08
N ASN A 51 -15.95 25.77 10.31
CA ASN A 51 -17.20 25.02 10.22
C ASN A 51 -17.87 25.08 8.83
N TYR A 52 -17.06 25.11 7.76
CA TYR A 52 -17.59 25.19 6.38
C TYR A 52 -18.18 23.87 5.89
N ILE A 53 -17.95 22.76 6.60
CA ILE A 53 -18.44 21.44 6.22
C ILE A 53 -19.75 21.13 6.92
N VAL A 54 -20.82 20.99 6.15
CA VAL A 54 -22.15 20.55 6.58
C VAL A 54 -22.15 19.04 6.72
N SER A 55 -22.60 18.54 7.87
CA SER A 55 -22.64 17.09 8.13
C SER A 55 -23.67 16.75 9.21
N ASN A 56 -23.59 15.54 9.75
CA ASN A 56 -24.31 15.15 10.96
C ASN A 56 -23.35 14.72 12.05
N GLN A 57 -23.85 14.69 13.28
CA GLN A 57 -23.15 14.20 14.46
C GLN A 57 -24.11 13.41 15.38
N TYR A 58 -23.55 12.52 16.18
CA TYR A 58 -24.33 11.78 17.17
C TYR A 58 -24.72 12.66 18.37
N SER A 59 -25.97 12.54 18.83
CA SER A 59 -26.50 13.24 20.01
C SER A 59 -27.68 12.47 20.65
N PRO A 60 -27.79 12.40 21.99
CA PRO A 60 -26.84 12.93 22.97
C PRO A 60 -25.52 12.15 22.98
N LEU A 61 -24.50 12.76 23.57
CA LEU A 61 -23.25 12.10 23.95
C LEU A 61 -23.25 11.84 25.47
N PRO A 62 -22.52 10.84 26.00
CA PRO A 62 -21.66 9.87 25.28
C PRO A 62 -22.45 9.04 24.28
N TYR A 63 -21.79 8.65 23.18
CA TYR A 63 -22.41 7.82 22.15
C TYR A 63 -22.97 6.54 22.77
N ASN A 64 -24.26 6.29 22.50
CA ASN A 64 -24.92 5.05 22.83
C ASN A 64 -25.79 4.66 21.64
N PRO A 65 -25.57 3.48 21.02
CA PRO A 65 -26.31 3.08 19.83
C PRO A 65 -27.83 2.98 20.05
N ALA A 66 -28.30 2.83 21.29
CA ALA A 66 -29.72 2.76 21.62
C ALA A 66 -30.40 4.13 21.76
N THR A 67 -29.65 5.21 22.05
CA THR A 67 -30.23 6.52 22.40
C THR A 67 -29.70 7.67 21.55
N SER A 68 -28.46 7.61 21.08
CA SER A 68 -27.87 8.63 20.22
C SER A 68 -28.51 8.57 18.83
N LYS A 69 -28.88 9.73 18.31
CA LYS A 69 -29.40 9.95 16.96
C LYS A 69 -28.49 10.92 16.22
N LEU A 70 -28.58 10.92 14.89
CA LEU A 70 -27.91 11.93 14.08
C LEU A 70 -28.69 13.25 14.15
N ILE A 71 -27.97 14.32 14.43
CA ILE A 71 -28.45 15.70 14.32
C ILE A 71 -27.55 16.49 13.38
N SER A 72 -28.09 17.54 12.75
CA SER A 72 -27.31 18.39 11.85
C SER A 72 -26.12 19.03 12.58
N LYS A 73 -24.99 19.06 11.90
CA LYS A 73 -23.78 19.76 12.28
C LYS A 73 -23.46 20.80 11.21
N ASN A 74 -23.14 22.01 11.64
CA ASN A 74 -22.73 23.11 10.77
C ASN A 74 -23.73 23.37 9.64
N ALA A 75 -25.03 23.45 9.94
CA ALA A 75 -26.11 23.54 8.94
C ALA A 75 -25.97 24.71 7.95
N SER A 76 -25.19 25.74 8.29
CA SER A 76 -24.92 26.92 7.46
C SER A 76 -23.58 26.87 6.73
N GLY A 77 -22.88 25.72 6.72
CA GLY A 77 -21.67 25.52 5.95
C GLY A 77 -21.93 25.49 4.44
N TYR A 78 -20.85 25.40 3.68
CA TYR A 78 -20.84 25.45 2.21
C TYR A 78 -20.60 24.09 1.56
N VAL A 79 -19.84 23.21 2.22
CA VAL A 79 -19.46 21.90 1.70
C VAL A 79 -20.47 20.87 2.18
N HIS A 80 -21.08 20.15 1.26
CA HIS A 80 -22.12 19.16 1.52
C HIS A 80 -21.64 17.74 1.18
N ALA A 81 -22.39 16.74 1.65
CA ALA A 81 -22.13 15.35 1.29
C ALA A 81 -22.16 15.17 -0.23
N GLY A 82 -21.08 14.60 -0.79
CA GLY A 82 -20.89 14.42 -2.23
C GLY A 82 -19.87 15.38 -2.84
N ASP A 83 -19.58 16.49 -2.18
CA ASP A 83 -18.66 17.52 -2.68
C ASP A 83 -17.18 17.12 -2.50
N THR A 84 -16.32 17.88 -3.18
CA THR A 84 -14.88 17.67 -3.20
C THR A 84 -14.11 18.91 -2.77
N LEU A 85 -13.20 18.75 -1.81
CA LEU A 85 -12.19 19.70 -1.41
C LEU A 85 -10.88 19.40 -2.16
N VAL A 86 -10.52 20.27 -3.10
CA VAL A 86 -9.33 20.15 -3.94
C VAL A 86 -8.19 20.96 -3.33
N LEU A 87 -7.13 20.29 -2.91
CA LEU A 87 -5.97 20.89 -2.25
C LEU A 87 -4.88 21.24 -3.27
N LEU A 88 -4.39 22.48 -3.25
CA LEU A 88 -3.26 22.94 -4.06
C LEU A 88 -1.93 22.79 -3.29
N ASN A 89 -0.80 23.15 -3.91
CA ASN A 89 0.52 23.09 -3.28
C ASN A 89 0.58 23.81 -1.93
N GLY A 90 1.20 23.16 -0.94
CA GLY A 90 1.63 23.82 0.30
C GLY A 90 1.15 23.12 1.56
N LEU A 91 1.33 23.81 2.69
CA LEU A 91 1.04 23.31 4.03
C LEU A 91 -0.44 23.54 4.38
N HIS A 92 -1.21 22.46 4.52
CA HIS A 92 -2.66 22.49 4.80
C HIS A 92 -3.03 22.39 6.29
N GLY A 93 -2.04 22.36 7.18
CA GLY A 93 -2.19 22.37 8.63
C GLY A 93 -2.42 20.98 9.24
N ASN A 94 -2.80 21.00 10.52
CA ASN A 94 -3.18 19.81 11.29
C ASN A 94 -4.68 19.55 11.09
N VAL A 95 -5.03 18.42 10.47
CA VAL A 95 -6.40 18.14 10.06
C VAL A 95 -7.06 17.22 11.06
N PHE A 96 -8.06 17.76 11.78
CA PHE A 96 -8.88 16.98 12.69
C PHE A 96 -10.37 17.01 12.32
N LEU A 97 -10.83 15.92 11.71
CA LEU A 97 -12.25 15.68 11.46
C LEU A 97 -12.83 14.94 12.66
N ASN A 98 -13.68 15.63 13.41
CA ASN A 98 -14.34 15.08 14.59
C ASN A 98 -15.86 15.20 14.46
N ASN A 99 -16.58 14.08 14.52
CA ASN A 99 -18.05 14.02 14.40
C ASN A 99 -18.57 14.53 13.06
N TYR A 100 -18.12 13.96 11.94
CA TYR A 100 -18.64 14.27 10.61
C TYR A 100 -19.19 13.00 9.95
N ILE A 101 -20.50 12.79 10.09
CA ILE A 101 -21.25 11.64 9.58
C ILE A 101 -22.03 12.05 8.32
N ASN A 102 -21.44 11.78 7.15
CA ASN A 102 -22.01 12.14 5.85
C ASN A 102 -22.92 11.02 5.31
N THR A 103 -23.90 11.37 4.47
CA THR A 103 -24.80 10.39 3.82
C THR A 103 -24.15 9.73 2.60
N VAL A 104 -23.29 10.45 1.90
CA VAL A 104 -22.42 10.00 0.81
C VAL A 104 -21.02 10.62 0.99
N PRO A 105 -19.96 10.07 0.38
CA PRO A 105 -18.60 10.53 0.61
C PRO A 105 -18.39 12.02 0.33
N ILE A 106 -17.71 12.72 1.23
CA ILE A 106 -17.00 13.97 0.91
C ILE A 106 -15.57 13.58 0.55
N THR A 107 -15.07 14.13 -0.56
CA THR A 107 -13.72 13.84 -1.05
C THR A 107 -12.75 14.96 -0.68
N ILE A 108 -11.61 14.63 -0.08
CA ILE A 108 -10.45 15.49 0.07
C ILE A 108 -9.39 14.96 -0.89
N ILE A 109 -8.99 15.76 -1.88
CA ILE A 109 -8.06 15.31 -2.91
C ILE A 109 -6.98 16.34 -3.20
N GLY A 110 -5.73 15.91 -3.34
CA GLY A 110 -4.70 16.76 -3.90
C GLY A 110 -4.84 16.93 -5.40
N MET A 111 -4.74 18.17 -5.88
CA MET A 111 -4.81 18.47 -7.31
C MET A 111 -3.64 17.81 -8.05
N GLU A 112 -3.92 17.24 -9.22
CA GLU A 112 -2.90 16.58 -10.04
C GLU A 112 -1.71 17.52 -10.32
N GLY A 113 -0.49 17.01 -10.14
CA GLY A 113 0.75 17.79 -10.30
C GLY A 113 1.06 18.75 -9.15
N GLN A 114 0.19 18.82 -8.12
CA GLN A 114 0.44 19.52 -6.86
C GLN A 114 0.83 18.52 -5.75
N THR A 115 1.35 19.05 -4.65
CA THR A 115 1.86 18.36 -3.46
C THR A 115 1.31 19.08 -2.23
N PRO A 116 0.01 18.89 -1.90
CA PRO A 116 -0.55 19.36 -0.64
C PRO A 116 -0.01 18.50 0.51
N ILE A 117 0.46 19.15 1.56
CA ILE A 117 1.08 18.51 2.72
C ILE A 117 0.23 18.79 3.96
N ILE A 118 -0.31 17.73 4.55
CA ILE A 118 -1.04 17.74 5.81
C ILE A 118 -0.06 17.34 6.92
N GLU A 119 -0.03 18.10 8.02
CA GLU A 119 0.88 17.79 9.14
C GLU A 119 0.54 16.45 9.80
N LYS A 120 -0.75 16.29 10.09
CA LYS A 120 -1.36 15.10 10.70
C LYS A 120 -2.81 15.02 10.25
N MET A 121 -3.27 13.81 9.95
CA MET A 121 -4.65 13.53 9.55
C MET A 121 -5.34 12.67 10.60
N HIS A 122 -6.36 13.20 11.27
CA HIS A 122 -7.12 12.47 12.29
C HIS A 122 -8.63 12.51 11.99
N LEU A 123 -9.22 11.33 11.84
CA LEU A 123 -10.67 11.12 11.68
C LEU A 123 -11.22 10.41 12.91
N ARG A 124 -12.10 11.08 13.65
CA ARG A 124 -12.77 10.54 14.84
C ARG A 124 -14.29 10.66 14.69
N ALA A 125 -14.99 9.54 14.85
CA ALA A 125 -16.43 9.44 14.61
C ALA A 125 -16.82 10.07 13.25
N CYS A 126 -16.21 9.57 12.19
CA CYS A 126 -16.38 10.06 10.83
C CYS A 126 -16.95 8.96 9.92
N LYS A 127 -17.86 9.32 9.03
CA LYS A 127 -18.45 8.37 8.09
C LYS A 127 -18.53 8.95 6.69
N ASN A 128 -18.24 8.10 5.70
CA ASN A 128 -18.29 8.44 4.28
C ASN A 128 -17.32 9.59 3.97
N TRP A 129 -16.05 9.24 3.92
CA TRP A 129 -14.95 10.14 3.57
C TRP A 129 -14.01 9.46 2.59
N ARG A 130 -13.53 10.21 1.60
CA ARG A 130 -12.48 9.77 0.69
C ARG A 130 -11.31 10.74 0.78
N ILE A 131 -10.11 10.22 1.00
CA ILE A 131 -8.87 10.98 1.08
C ILE A 131 -7.96 10.46 -0.02
N GLU A 132 -7.51 11.34 -0.92
CA GLU A 132 -6.78 10.91 -2.10
C GLU A 132 -5.64 11.86 -2.49
N ASN A 133 -4.50 11.29 -2.92
CA ASN A 133 -3.40 12.07 -3.51
C ASN A 133 -2.90 13.23 -2.62
N VAL A 134 -2.75 12.99 -1.32
CA VAL A 134 -2.19 13.95 -0.37
C VAL A 134 -0.92 13.40 0.27
N VAL A 135 -0.04 14.30 0.72
CA VAL A 135 1.10 13.98 1.57
C VAL A 135 0.71 14.19 3.03
N VAL A 136 1.04 13.25 3.90
CA VAL A 136 0.91 13.40 5.36
C VAL A 136 2.27 13.25 6.01
N SER A 137 2.80 14.38 6.50
CA SER A 137 4.09 14.44 7.19
C SER A 137 4.21 15.72 8.01
N SER A 138 4.83 15.61 9.19
CA SER A 138 5.17 16.75 10.04
C SER A 138 6.53 17.36 9.73
N GLU A 139 7.41 16.65 9.02
CA GLU A 139 8.77 17.13 8.75
C GLU A 139 8.79 18.46 7.97
N PRO A 140 7.94 18.67 6.94
CA PRO A 140 7.84 19.97 6.26
C PRO A 140 7.37 21.13 7.15
N TYR A 141 6.80 20.83 8.33
CA TYR A 141 6.44 21.81 9.36
C TYR A 141 7.60 22.08 10.34
N GLY A 142 8.75 21.44 10.14
CA GLY A 142 9.96 21.60 10.95
C GLY A 142 9.97 20.78 12.25
N LEU A 143 9.17 19.71 12.33
CA LEU A 143 9.08 18.88 13.53
C LEU A 143 8.86 17.39 13.23
N TYR A 144 9.15 16.55 14.23
CA TYR A 144 8.86 15.12 14.21
C TYR A 144 7.83 14.83 15.31
N LEU A 145 6.68 14.25 14.94
CA LEU A 145 5.54 14.12 15.85
C LEU A 145 5.71 13.08 16.96
N ASN A 146 6.49 12.01 16.71
CA ASN A 146 6.55 10.84 17.58
C ASN A 146 5.14 10.32 17.98
N ASP A 147 4.26 10.26 16.99
CA ASP A 147 2.83 9.89 17.12
C ASP A 147 2.37 9.25 15.79
N VAL A 148 1.07 9.05 15.60
CA VAL A 148 0.47 8.57 14.35
C VAL A 148 0.24 9.72 13.38
N LEU A 149 0.75 9.60 12.14
CA LEU A 149 0.55 10.59 11.08
C LEU A 149 -0.86 10.56 10.52
N PHE A 150 -1.41 9.37 10.27
CA PHE A 150 -2.76 9.19 9.76
C PHE A 150 -3.56 8.26 10.67
N TYR A 151 -4.49 8.81 11.44
CA TYR A 151 -5.28 8.07 12.43
C TYR A 151 -6.77 8.10 12.12
N ILE A 152 -7.38 6.93 12.01
CA ILE A 152 -8.82 6.76 11.82
C ILE A 152 -9.35 5.98 13.01
N GLU A 153 -10.29 6.55 13.77
CA GLU A 153 -10.81 5.90 14.97
C GLU A 153 -12.32 5.96 15.14
N SER A 154 -12.88 4.82 15.55
CA SER A 154 -14.11 4.73 16.32
C SER A 154 -13.79 5.08 17.78
N HIS A 155 -14.55 5.99 18.37
CA HIS A 155 -14.26 6.51 19.71
C HIS A 155 -15.45 6.33 20.64
N SER A 156 -15.21 5.75 21.82
CA SER A 156 -16.26 5.36 22.78
C SER A 156 -17.20 6.50 23.15
N TRP A 157 -16.69 7.72 23.30
CA TRP A 157 -17.52 8.89 23.60
C TRP A 157 -18.24 9.47 22.38
N GLN A 158 -17.59 9.48 21.21
CA GLN A 158 -18.03 10.30 20.07
C GLN A 158 -18.87 9.50 19.07
N GLY A 159 -18.61 8.19 18.97
CA GLY A 159 -19.28 7.29 18.08
C GLY A 159 -18.34 6.59 17.10
N PRO A 160 -18.89 5.71 16.25
CA PRO A 160 -18.13 4.92 15.30
C PRO A 160 -17.65 5.75 14.12
N SER A 161 -16.52 5.33 13.55
CA SER A 161 -16.08 5.70 12.21
C SER A 161 -16.28 4.53 11.26
N SER A 162 -16.69 4.79 10.01
CA SER A 162 -16.80 3.74 8.98
C SER A 162 -16.91 4.29 7.56
N HIS A 163 -16.69 3.44 6.56
CA HIS A 163 -16.78 3.81 5.14
C HIS A 163 -15.82 4.96 4.82
N ILE A 164 -14.53 4.72 5.08
CA ILE A 164 -13.45 5.67 4.83
C ILE A 164 -12.50 5.07 3.83
N GLU A 165 -12.14 5.86 2.83
CA GLU A 165 -11.28 5.51 1.72
C GLU A 165 -9.99 6.34 1.78
N VAL A 166 -8.82 5.70 1.68
CA VAL A 166 -7.49 6.33 1.65
C VAL A 166 -6.74 5.82 0.43
N HIS A 167 -6.51 6.70 -0.55
CA HIS A 167 -5.98 6.32 -1.86
C HIS A 167 -4.78 7.15 -2.29
N HIS A 168 -3.77 6.53 -2.88
CA HIS A 168 -2.67 7.26 -3.54
C HIS A 168 -1.97 8.29 -2.63
N CYS A 169 -2.03 8.11 -1.31
CA CYS A 169 -1.44 9.04 -0.35
C CYS A 169 0.01 8.66 -0.07
N GLU A 170 0.83 9.66 0.23
CA GLU A 170 2.18 9.46 0.76
C GLU A 170 2.18 9.81 2.25
N ILE A 171 2.60 8.89 3.10
CA ILE A 171 2.65 9.06 4.56
C ILE A 171 4.07 8.79 5.02
N TYR A 172 4.77 9.79 5.54
CA TYR A 172 6.18 9.61 5.89
C TYR A 172 6.64 10.39 7.12
N GLY A 173 7.52 9.76 7.90
CA GLY A 173 8.12 10.39 9.08
C GLY A 173 9.25 11.37 8.74
N THR A 174 10.04 11.06 7.72
CA THR A 174 11.11 11.92 7.17
C THR A 174 11.33 11.63 5.68
N ASP A 175 11.88 12.55 4.91
CA ASP A 175 12.20 12.38 3.49
C ASP A 175 13.31 11.35 3.27
N THR A 176 14.33 11.34 4.13
CA THR A 176 15.45 10.40 4.04
C THR A 176 15.52 9.55 5.31
N PRO A 177 15.69 8.22 5.21
CA PRO A 177 15.78 7.36 6.40
C PRO A 177 16.87 7.83 7.37
N TRP A 178 16.57 7.74 8.67
CA TRP A 178 17.57 8.01 9.70
C TRP A 178 18.70 6.98 9.65
N GLN A 179 19.91 7.44 10.01
CA GLN A 179 21.13 6.65 9.93
C GLN A 179 21.50 5.97 11.25
N THR A 180 20.93 6.42 12.38
CA THR A 180 21.25 5.93 13.72
C THR A 180 20.01 5.38 14.41
N ALA A 181 20.22 4.37 15.26
CA ALA A 181 19.15 3.77 16.07
C ALA A 181 18.49 4.82 16.99
N ASP A 182 19.28 5.73 17.57
CA ASP A 182 18.77 6.80 18.44
C ASP A 182 17.82 7.74 17.69
N ASP A 183 18.14 8.09 16.45
CA ASP A 183 17.28 8.95 15.64
C ASP A 183 15.97 8.27 15.31
N TRP A 184 16.01 6.99 14.90
CA TRP A 184 14.80 6.19 14.73
C TRP A 184 13.98 6.20 16.02
N ASN A 185 14.56 5.78 17.15
CA ASN A 185 13.84 5.66 18.43
C ASN A 185 13.23 6.97 18.95
N THR A 186 13.81 8.12 18.63
CA THR A 186 13.38 9.41 19.19
C THR A 186 12.54 10.28 18.26
N LYS A 187 12.59 10.04 16.94
CA LYS A 187 11.95 10.90 15.92
C LYS A 187 10.82 10.19 15.15
N MET A 188 10.79 8.87 15.15
CA MET A 188 9.88 8.10 14.30
C MET A 188 8.40 8.34 14.65
N SER A 189 7.58 8.45 13.61
CA SER A 189 6.12 8.44 13.71
C SER A 189 5.57 7.13 13.17
N ASN A 190 4.35 6.76 13.57
CA ASN A 190 3.61 5.67 12.93
C ASN A 190 2.93 6.17 11.65
N GLY A 191 2.75 5.30 10.68
CA GLY A 191 2.08 5.60 9.41
C GLY A 191 0.55 5.69 9.55
N LEU A 192 -0.15 4.69 9.01
CA LEU A 192 -1.61 4.63 8.97
C LEU A 192 -2.14 3.70 10.06
N TYR A 193 -2.91 4.23 11.00
CA TYR A 193 -3.57 3.45 12.04
C TYR A 193 -5.09 3.52 11.89
N ILE A 194 -5.69 2.36 11.61
CA ILE A 194 -7.11 2.16 11.40
C ILE A 194 -7.71 1.42 12.61
N LYS A 195 -8.30 2.19 13.52
CA LYS A 195 -9.12 1.72 14.64
C LYS A 195 -10.60 1.96 14.37
N ALA A 196 -11.07 1.60 13.18
CA ALA A 196 -12.42 1.81 12.68
C ALA A 196 -12.81 0.68 11.72
N ASP A 197 -14.11 0.49 11.50
CA ASP A 197 -14.61 -0.59 10.64
C ASP A 197 -14.83 -0.09 9.20
N SER A 198 -14.84 -0.99 8.21
CA SER A 198 -15.17 -0.66 6.81
C SER A 198 -14.27 0.43 6.23
N VAL A 199 -12.97 0.18 6.21
CA VAL A 199 -11.96 1.11 5.69
C VAL A 199 -11.20 0.47 4.52
N ILE A 200 -11.00 1.25 3.47
CA ILE A 200 -10.23 0.83 2.30
C ILE A 200 -8.98 1.71 2.22
N ALA A 201 -7.80 1.09 2.14
CA ALA A 201 -6.52 1.74 1.93
C ALA A 201 -5.85 1.16 0.69
N THR A 202 -5.77 1.92 -0.41
CA THR A 202 -5.14 1.40 -1.64
C THR A 202 -4.08 2.31 -2.24
N ASN A 203 -3.05 1.71 -2.83
CA ASN A 203 -2.00 2.41 -3.56
C ASN A 203 -1.29 3.51 -2.76
N ASN A 204 -1.20 3.37 -1.43
CA ASN A 204 -0.51 4.35 -0.58
C ASN A 204 0.98 4.00 -0.45
N LEU A 205 1.82 5.01 -0.36
CA LEU A 205 3.23 4.89 0.00
C LEU A 205 3.41 5.32 1.45
N ILE A 206 3.80 4.38 2.30
CA ILE A 206 4.07 4.63 3.72
C ILE A 206 5.56 4.36 3.95
N ARG A 207 6.33 5.38 4.34
CA ARG A 207 7.79 5.24 4.40
C ARG A 207 8.47 5.96 5.54
N ASN A 208 9.63 5.45 5.96
CA ASN A 208 10.45 6.04 7.02
C ASN A 208 9.64 6.23 8.31
N ILE A 209 8.99 5.15 8.77
CA ILE A 209 8.06 5.14 9.91
C ILE A 209 8.43 4.06 10.94
N ASN A 210 7.84 4.13 12.14
CA ASN A 210 7.96 3.04 13.11
C ASN A 210 7.08 1.86 12.71
N PHE A 211 5.77 1.94 12.99
CA PHE A 211 4.77 0.99 12.51
C PHE A 211 4.12 1.52 11.22
N GLY A 212 4.03 0.67 10.18
CA GLY A 212 3.51 1.06 8.86
C GLY A 212 1.98 1.20 8.82
N LEU A 213 1.28 0.12 8.46
CA LEU A 213 -0.20 0.08 8.40
C LEU A 213 -0.79 -0.85 9.46
N GLN A 214 -1.65 -0.31 10.33
CA GLN A 214 -2.24 -1.06 11.44
C GLN A 214 -3.77 -1.14 11.27
N ALA A 215 -4.30 -2.35 11.08
CA ALA A 215 -5.73 -2.62 10.91
C ALA A 215 -6.31 -3.31 12.17
N VAL A 216 -6.94 -2.51 13.03
CA VAL A 216 -7.50 -2.96 14.32
C VAL A 216 -9.03 -3.08 14.30
N GLY A 217 -9.72 -2.31 13.47
CA GLY A 217 -11.15 -2.53 13.22
C GLY A 217 -11.41 -3.71 12.29
N ASN A 218 -12.67 -3.88 11.89
CA ASN A 218 -13.11 -5.00 11.05
C ASN A 218 -13.46 -4.56 9.62
N TYR A 219 -13.50 -5.49 8.69
CA TYR A 219 -13.87 -5.21 7.29
C TYR A 219 -12.92 -4.17 6.66
N ILE A 220 -11.61 -4.40 6.79
CA ILE A 220 -10.58 -3.50 6.27
C ILE A 220 -9.92 -4.15 5.06
N GLU A 221 -9.75 -3.38 3.99
CA GLU A 221 -9.00 -3.82 2.82
C GLU A 221 -7.76 -2.93 2.64
N ALA A 222 -6.58 -3.56 2.63
CA ALA A 222 -5.32 -2.92 2.27
C ALA A 222 -4.79 -3.55 0.99
N ASP A 223 -4.80 -2.78 -0.10
CA ASP A 223 -4.52 -3.27 -1.45
C ASP A 223 -3.42 -2.44 -2.14
N HIS A 224 -2.39 -3.09 -2.69
CA HIS A 224 -1.32 -2.42 -3.44
C HIS A 224 -0.60 -1.28 -2.69
N ASN A 225 -0.56 -1.32 -1.35
CA ASN A 225 0.21 -0.34 -0.58
C ASN A 225 1.70 -0.73 -0.52
N GLN A 226 2.56 0.27 -0.34
CA GLN A 226 3.99 0.09 -0.17
C GLN A 226 4.40 0.57 1.21
N ILE A 227 4.98 -0.32 2.01
CA ILE A 227 5.60 0.00 3.29
C ILE A 227 7.11 -0.13 3.12
N ILE A 228 7.83 0.99 3.15
CA ILE A 228 9.26 1.03 2.82
C ILE A 228 10.03 1.74 3.93
N ASN A 229 11.07 1.11 4.46
CA ASN A 229 11.89 1.64 5.56
C ASN A 229 11.05 1.82 6.83
N PHE A 230 10.99 0.75 7.63
CA PHE A 230 10.23 0.72 8.88
C PHE A 230 11.08 0.15 10.02
N ALA A 231 10.74 0.45 11.28
CA ALA A 231 11.56 0.05 12.44
C ALA A 231 10.80 -0.68 13.57
N GLY A 232 9.48 -0.80 13.43
CA GLY A 232 8.64 -1.72 14.19
C GLY A 232 8.10 -2.80 13.25
N ASP A 233 6.79 -2.95 13.18
CA ASP A 233 6.15 -3.85 12.21
C ASP A 233 5.76 -3.13 10.93
N GLY A 234 5.94 -3.81 9.80
CA GLY A 234 5.51 -3.30 8.49
C GLY A 234 4.01 -3.11 8.43
N MET A 235 3.25 -4.17 8.74
CA MET A 235 1.79 -4.10 8.84
C MET A 235 1.25 -4.93 10.02
N ARG A 236 0.04 -4.62 10.47
CA ARG A 236 -0.64 -5.36 11.54
C ARG A 236 -2.09 -5.68 11.19
N ILE A 237 -2.49 -6.93 11.38
CA ILE A 237 -3.88 -7.41 11.30
C ILE A 237 -4.32 -7.80 12.71
N VAL A 238 -5.27 -7.09 13.29
CA VAL A 238 -5.71 -7.33 14.68
C VAL A 238 -7.23 -7.58 14.75
N GLY A 239 -8.01 -6.94 13.89
CA GLY A 239 -9.45 -7.20 13.78
C GLY A 239 -9.78 -8.43 12.93
N SER A 240 -11.06 -8.55 12.55
CA SER A 240 -11.60 -9.64 11.74
C SER A 240 -12.09 -9.15 10.36
N ASN A 241 -12.19 -10.08 9.40
CA ASN A 241 -12.58 -9.79 8.02
C ASN A 241 -11.67 -8.74 7.35
N ILE A 242 -10.37 -8.83 7.60
CA ILE A 242 -9.34 -7.96 7.03
C ILE A 242 -8.70 -8.67 5.83
N ILE A 243 -8.50 -7.94 4.74
CA ILE A 243 -7.82 -8.43 3.54
C ILE A 243 -6.60 -7.55 3.29
N PHE A 244 -5.41 -8.10 3.45
CA PHE A 244 -4.17 -7.50 2.97
C PHE A 244 -3.75 -8.21 1.69
N LYS A 245 -3.82 -7.51 0.55
CA LYS A 245 -3.47 -8.09 -0.74
C LYS A 245 -2.52 -7.22 -1.56
N TYR A 246 -1.59 -7.87 -2.25
CA TYR A 246 -0.65 -7.26 -3.20
C TYR A 246 0.16 -6.08 -2.63
N ASN A 247 0.37 -6.04 -1.31
CA ASN A 247 1.18 -5.01 -0.68
C ASN A 247 2.67 -5.37 -0.77
N LEU A 248 3.53 -4.36 -0.88
CA LEU A 248 4.97 -4.49 -0.76
C LEU A 248 5.42 -4.00 0.61
N ILE A 249 6.16 -4.83 1.35
CA ILE A 249 6.73 -4.52 2.66
C ILE A 249 8.23 -4.78 2.59
N LYS A 250 9.05 -3.73 2.74
CA LYS A 250 10.51 -3.93 2.69
C LYS A 250 11.33 -2.95 3.51
N ASN A 251 12.56 -3.38 3.77
CA ASN A 251 13.65 -2.61 4.38
C ASN A 251 13.40 -2.32 5.87
N CYS A 252 13.46 -3.37 6.69
CA CYS A 252 13.33 -3.23 8.15
C CYS A 252 14.63 -2.68 8.78
N TYR A 253 14.50 -1.69 9.66
CA TYR A 253 15.57 -1.07 10.43
C TYR A 253 15.54 -1.61 11.86
N LYS A 254 16.53 -2.41 12.22
CA LYS A 254 16.69 -2.95 13.56
C LYS A 254 17.29 -1.90 14.50
N VAL A 255 16.41 -1.20 15.24
CA VAL A 255 16.80 0.00 16.01
C VAL A 255 16.74 -0.19 17.53
N ASN A 256 16.06 -1.22 18.01
CA ASN A 256 15.90 -1.53 19.44
C ASN A 256 15.56 -3.02 19.63
N ASP A 257 15.16 -3.42 20.84
CA ASP A 257 14.84 -4.81 21.19
C ASP A 257 13.49 -5.31 20.63
N ASN A 258 12.69 -4.46 19.96
CA ASN A 258 11.42 -4.87 19.33
C ASN A 258 11.63 -6.04 18.37
N HIS A 259 10.74 -7.02 18.40
CA HIS A 259 10.71 -8.06 17.38
C HIS A 259 9.89 -7.53 16.22
N ASP A 260 10.58 -7.27 15.11
CA ASP A 260 9.98 -6.65 13.93
C ASP A 260 9.39 -7.73 13.03
N ASP A 261 8.11 -7.58 12.66
CA ASP A 261 7.40 -8.45 11.73
C ASP A 261 7.05 -7.70 10.43
N GLY A 262 7.09 -8.40 9.29
CA GLY A 262 6.51 -7.90 8.05
C GLY A 262 5.01 -7.71 8.21
N ILE A 263 4.31 -8.75 8.69
CA ILE A 263 2.91 -8.69 9.10
C ILE A 263 2.75 -9.37 10.47
N GLN A 264 2.33 -8.60 11.48
CA GLN A 264 2.04 -9.13 12.82
C GLN A 264 0.54 -9.29 13.06
N SER A 265 0.17 -10.30 13.86
CA SER A 265 -1.15 -10.42 14.48
C SER A 265 -1.08 -10.94 15.92
N TRP A 266 -2.09 -10.57 16.70
CA TRP A 266 -2.43 -11.15 18.00
C TRP A 266 -3.94 -11.13 18.16
N ALA A 267 -4.48 -12.07 18.94
CA ALA A 267 -5.90 -12.19 19.23
C ALA A 267 -6.16 -12.57 20.69
N GLN A 268 -7.38 -12.37 21.17
CA GLN A 268 -7.84 -12.63 22.55
C GLN A 268 -7.13 -11.88 23.68
N ILE A 269 -6.04 -11.16 23.41
CA ILE A 269 -5.53 -10.11 24.30
C ILE A 269 -6.60 -9.01 24.39
N ASN A 270 -7.09 -8.74 25.61
CA ASN A 270 -8.11 -7.73 25.87
C ASN A 270 -9.42 -7.89 25.06
N GLY A 271 -9.79 -9.12 24.69
CA GLY A 271 -11.05 -9.43 24.00
C GLY A 271 -11.05 -9.16 22.48
N VAL A 272 -9.88 -8.92 21.88
CA VAL A 272 -9.71 -8.81 20.42
C VAL A 272 -10.00 -10.16 19.75
N VAL A 273 -10.61 -10.15 18.56
CA VAL A 273 -10.84 -11.35 17.75
C VAL A 273 -10.28 -11.11 16.35
N ALA A 274 -9.51 -12.07 15.84
CA ALA A 274 -8.89 -12.02 14.53
C ALA A 274 -9.33 -13.23 13.70
N ASP A 275 -10.54 -13.17 13.18
CA ASP A 275 -11.19 -14.23 12.41
C ASP A 275 -11.33 -13.83 10.93
N ASP A 276 -11.36 -14.81 10.04
CA ASP A 276 -11.74 -14.64 8.64
C ASP A 276 -10.84 -13.64 7.87
N ASN A 277 -9.57 -13.54 8.25
CA ASN A 277 -8.60 -12.63 7.61
C ASN A 277 -7.88 -13.30 6.43
N GLN A 278 -7.45 -12.48 5.47
CA GLN A 278 -6.81 -12.93 4.25
C GLN A 278 -5.53 -12.13 3.98
N VAL A 279 -4.44 -12.83 3.67
CA VAL A 279 -3.13 -12.29 3.29
C VAL A 279 -2.75 -12.88 1.94
N ILE A 280 -2.94 -12.11 0.86
CA ILE A 280 -2.91 -12.63 -0.52
C ILE A 280 -1.89 -11.88 -1.37
N GLY A 281 -0.94 -12.58 -1.99
CA GLY A 281 -0.08 -11.99 -3.01
C GLY A 281 0.84 -10.86 -2.52
N ASN A 282 1.10 -10.76 -1.21
CA ASN A 282 1.98 -9.73 -0.67
C ASN A 282 3.45 -10.13 -0.87
N ILE A 283 4.32 -9.13 -1.00
CA ILE A 283 5.77 -9.28 -1.07
C ILE A 283 6.37 -8.71 0.21
N ILE A 284 7.10 -9.53 0.96
CA ILE A 284 7.81 -9.15 2.19
C ILE A 284 9.30 -9.42 1.98
N ILE A 285 10.14 -8.39 2.04
CA ILE A 285 11.59 -8.49 1.86
C ILE A 285 12.28 -7.84 3.05
N ASN A 286 13.19 -8.53 3.75
CA ASN A 286 13.90 -7.89 4.86
C ASN A 286 14.68 -6.65 4.41
N THR A 287 15.61 -6.82 3.48
CA THR A 287 16.41 -5.72 2.94
C THR A 287 16.78 -6.00 1.49
N ASP A 288 16.55 -5.02 0.62
CA ASP A 288 17.07 -5.02 -0.76
C ASP A 288 18.45 -4.35 -0.88
N ASP A 289 18.94 -3.75 0.21
CA ASP A 289 20.28 -3.19 0.34
C ASP A 289 20.98 -3.73 1.60
N PRO A 290 21.81 -4.79 1.46
CA PRO A 290 22.56 -5.35 2.59
C PRO A 290 23.66 -4.41 3.10
N SER A 291 24.00 -3.34 2.37
CA SER A 291 25.01 -2.35 2.79
C SER A 291 24.45 -1.25 3.70
N ARG A 292 23.12 -1.13 3.77
CA ARG A 292 22.39 -0.17 4.61
C ARG A 292 22.71 -0.34 6.11
N PRO A 293 22.80 0.75 6.89
CA PRO A 293 22.95 0.62 8.33
C PRO A 293 21.71 0.02 8.98
N LEU A 294 21.89 -0.57 10.17
CA LEU A 294 20.80 -1.09 11.01
C LEU A 294 20.01 -2.23 10.33
N ASN A 295 20.68 -3.03 9.50
CA ASN A 295 20.14 -4.33 9.09
C ASN A 295 20.04 -5.25 10.31
N GLY A 296 18.96 -6.00 10.38
CA GLY A 296 18.73 -7.03 11.39
C GLY A 296 17.62 -7.97 10.96
N PRO A 297 17.40 -9.04 11.73
CA PRO A 297 16.49 -10.09 11.32
C PRO A 297 15.04 -9.60 11.32
N LEU A 298 14.30 -9.87 10.23
CA LEU A 298 12.87 -9.59 10.11
C LEU A 298 12.07 -10.90 10.18
N GLN A 299 11.00 -10.94 10.96
CA GLN A 299 10.02 -12.02 10.88
C GLN A 299 9.06 -11.76 9.71
N GLY A 300 8.59 -12.79 9.01
CA GLY A 300 7.68 -12.63 7.87
C GLY A 300 6.25 -12.34 8.34
N ILE A 301 5.43 -13.39 8.47
CA ILE A 301 4.07 -13.31 9.03
C ILE A 301 4.06 -13.97 10.41
N GLY A 302 3.91 -13.16 11.47
CA GLY A 302 3.94 -13.59 12.87
C GLY A 302 2.58 -13.50 13.56
N CYS A 303 2.00 -14.65 13.91
CA CYS A 303 0.72 -14.77 14.62
C CYS A 303 0.94 -15.58 15.91
N PHE A 304 1.32 -14.90 16.99
CA PHE A 304 1.91 -15.57 18.16
C PHE A 304 1.04 -15.66 19.41
N ASP A 305 0.18 -14.67 19.64
CA ASP A 305 -0.53 -14.50 20.91
C ASP A 305 -2.03 -14.39 20.66
N GLY A 306 -2.67 -15.52 20.36
CA GLY A 306 -4.11 -15.59 20.17
C GLY A 306 -4.57 -16.78 19.34
N PHE A 307 -5.89 -16.95 19.24
CA PHE A 307 -6.48 -17.88 18.28
C PHE A 307 -6.84 -17.16 16.98
N TYR A 308 -6.44 -17.76 15.87
CA TYR A 308 -6.67 -17.26 14.52
C TYR A 308 -7.56 -18.26 13.80
N ASN A 309 -8.77 -17.86 13.45
CA ASN A 309 -9.76 -18.79 12.90
C ASN A 309 -10.05 -18.46 11.43
N ARG A 310 -9.99 -19.48 10.56
CA ARG A 310 -10.36 -19.40 9.13
C ARG A 310 -9.55 -18.39 8.33
N TRP A 311 -8.26 -18.23 8.66
CA TRP A 311 -7.37 -17.38 7.87
C TRP A 311 -6.98 -18.03 6.55
N LYS A 312 -6.76 -17.20 5.53
CA LYS A 312 -6.13 -17.61 4.27
C LYS A 312 -4.85 -16.83 4.04
N VAL A 313 -3.74 -17.54 3.88
CA VAL A 313 -2.43 -16.96 3.54
C VAL A 313 -1.99 -17.57 2.21
N VAL A 314 -2.13 -16.82 1.12
CA VAL A 314 -2.10 -17.36 -0.26
C VAL A 314 -1.17 -16.55 -1.17
N ASN A 315 -0.37 -17.22 -2.00
CA ASN A 315 0.46 -16.59 -3.04
C ASN A 315 1.46 -15.52 -2.56
N ASN A 316 1.84 -15.49 -1.28
CA ASN A 316 2.79 -14.48 -0.81
C ASN A 316 4.23 -14.88 -1.15
N LEU A 317 5.06 -13.89 -1.46
CA LEU A 317 6.51 -14.00 -1.52
C LEU A 317 7.09 -13.41 -0.24
N ILE A 318 7.76 -14.23 0.57
CA ILE A 318 8.36 -13.82 1.84
C ILE A 318 9.83 -14.18 1.81
N VAL A 319 10.68 -13.16 1.83
CA VAL A 319 12.14 -13.27 1.74
C VAL A 319 12.75 -12.58 2.95
N VAL A 320 12.97 -13.36 4.01
CA VAL A 320 13.42 -12.86 5.32
C VAL A 320 14.51 -13.73 5.93
N ASP A 321 15.34 -13.14 6.79
CA ASP A 321 16.53 -13.69 7.43
C ASP A 321 16.26 -14.12 8.89
N HIS A 322 15.08 -14.71 9.11
CA HIS A 322 14.65 -15.22 10.41
C HIS A 322 13.88 -16.51 10.22
N TRP A 323 14.01 -17.45 11.17
CA TRP A 323 13.24 -18.70 11.13
C TRP A 323 11.71 -18.52 11.02
N HIS A 324 11.14 -17.39 11.47
CA HIS A 324 9.69 -17.15 11.41
C HIS A 324 9.27 -16.57 10.06
N GLY A 325 9.32 -17.38 8.99
CA GLY A 325 8.81 -16.99 7.67
C GLY A 325 7.28 -16.80 7.68
N ILE A 326 6.54 -17.86 8.03
CA ILE A 326 5.13 -17.78 8.41
C ILE A 326 4.95 -18.58 9.69
N THR A 327 4.36 -18.01 10.73
CA THR A 327 4.11 -18.72 11.99
C THR A 327 2.74 -18.39 12.57
N PHE A 328 1.95 -19.43 12.83
CA PHE A 328 0.70 -19.35 13.57
C PHE A 328 0.77 -20.24 14.82
N LEU A 329 0.56 -19.65 15.99
CA LEU A 329 0.45 -20.35 17.27
C LEU A 329 -0.99 -20.24 17.78
N GLY A 330 -1.80 -21.28 17.60
CA GLY A 330 -3.25 -21.27 17.88
C GLY A 330 -4.11 -21.03 16.63
N ALA A 331 -3.88 -21.78 15.56
CA ALA A 331 -4.67 -21.69 14.34
C ALA A 331 -5.82 -22.70 14.31
N ASN A 332 -7.00 -22.27 13.84
CA ASN A 332 -8.12 -23.16 13.57
C ASN A 332 -8.66 -22.96 12.16
N ASP A 333 -8.77 -24.04 11.40
CA ASP A 333 -9.31 -24.04 10.03
C ASP A 333 -8.59 -23.05 9.09
N CYS A 334 -7.30 -22.78 9.35
CA CYS A 334 -6.49 -21.88 8.54
C CYS A 334 -5.90 -22.60 7.32
N GLN A 335 -5.71 -21.84 6.24
CA GLN A 335 -5.15 -22.32 4.98
C GLN A 335 -3.90 -21.50 4.63
N ILE A 336 -2.76 -22.16 4.45
CA ILE A 336 -1.50 -21.57 3.96
C ILE A 336 -1.15 -22.23 2.64
N ILE A 337 -1.34 -21.52 1.52
CA ILE A 337 -1.37 -22.13 0.18
C ILE A 337 -0.48 -21.36 -0.80
N ASN A 338 0.31 -22.07 -1.60
CA ASN A 338 1.05 -21.48 -2.73
C ASN A 338 1.95 -20.28 -2.37
N ASN A 339 2.51 -20.25 -1.16
CA ASN A 339 3.49 -19.22 -0.78
C ASN A 339 4.92 -19.66 -1.14
N THR A 340 5.78 -18.70 -1.45
CA THR A 340 7.24 -18.88 -1.54
C THR A 340 7.89 -18.18 -0.35
N VAL A 341 8.44 -18.94 0.61
CA VAL A 341 8.91 -18.45 1.91
C VAL A 341 10.37 -18.86 2.15
N LEU A 342 11.31 -17.98 1.85
CA LEU A 342 12.73 -18.34 1.79
C LEU A 342 13.60 -17.35 2.56
N ASP A 343 14.70 -17.86 3.10
CA ASP A 343 15.86 -17.07 3.51
C ASP A 343 16.92 -17.11 2.41
N LEU A 344 17.45 -15.95 2.02
CA LEU A 344 18.53 -15.85 1.03
C LEU A 344 19.85 -16.42 1.56
N THR A 345 20.00 -16.50 2.87
CA THR A 345 21.16 -17.03 3.59
C THR A 345 20.74 -18.17 4.53
N PRO A 346 20.22 -19.30 4.00
CA PRO A 346 19.57 -20.33 4.80
C PRO A 346 20.50 -21.08 5.78
N ASP A 347 21.81 -20.87 5.69
CA ASP A 347 22.84 -21.40 6.59
C ASP A 347 23.31 -20.39 7.65
N ILE A 348 22.74 -19.18 7.70
CA ILE A 348 23.05 -18.14 8.68
C ILE A 348 21.90 -18.01 9.69
N THR A 349 22.22 -17.99 10.98
CA THR A 349 21.24 -17.81 12.05
C THR A 349 20.81 -16.34 12.20
N PRO A 350 19.55 -16.02 12.57
CA PRO A 350 18.51 -16.95 13.04
C PRO A 350 17.74 -17.68 11.92
N GLY A 351 18.08 -17.49 10.65
CA GLY A 351 17.57 -18.29 9.55
C GLY A 351 17.96 -19.78 9.56
N GLY A 352 17.43 -20.61 8.65
CA GLY A 352 16.50 -20.30 7.55
C GLY A 352 15.00 -20.36 7.89
N SER A 353 14.17 -19.77 7.01
CA SER A 353 12.74 -19.51 7.20
C SER A 353 11.84 -20.76 7.15
N TRP A 354 10.94 -20.92 8.13
CA TRP A 354 9.92 -21.96 8.14
C TRP A 354 8.50 -21.46 7.86
N ILE A 355 7.64 -22.40 7.45
CA ILE A 355 6.19 -22.29 7.64
C ILE A 355 5.81 -23.17 8.84
N ARG A 356 5.21 -22.55 9.87
CA ARG A 356 4.89 -23.20 11.13
C ARG A 356 3.45 -22.99 11.57
N ILE A 357 2.78 -24.09 11.92
CA ILE A 357 1.52 -24.10 12.66
C ILE A 357 1.74 -24.96 13.89
N ASN A 358 1.59 -24.39 15.08
CA ASN A 358 1.71 -25.09 16.35
C ASN A 358 0.55 -24.74 17.26
N ASN A 359 0.42 -25.49 18.36
CA ASN A 359 -0.43 -25.10 19.48
C ASN A 359 -0.20 -23.66 19.92
N HIS A 360 -1.24 -23.05 20.47
CA HIS A 360 -1.16 -21.77 21.15
C HIS A 360 -0.11 -21.81 22.27
N LYS A 361 0.45 -20.65 22.64
CA LYS A 361 1.52 -20.57 23.65
C LYS A 361 1.11 -21.11 25.04
N ASP A 362 -0.18 -21.14 25.34
CA ASP A 362 -0.71 -21.76 26.57
C ASP A 362 -0.86 -23.29 26.50
N GLY A 363 -0.49 -23.90 25.37
CA GLY A 363 -0.55 -25.33 25.11
C GLY A 363 -1.83 -25.81 24.43
N SER A 364 -2.84 -24.94 24.30
CA SER A 364 -4.11 -25.29 23.64
C SER A 364 -3.91 -25.63 22.16
N PRO A 365 -4.58 -26.68 21.64
CA PRO A 365 -4.26 -27.20 20.32
C PRO A 365 -4.73 -26.29 19.18
N SER A 366 -3.94 -26.28 18.10
CA SER A 366 -4.41 -25.86 16.78
C SER A 366 -5.22 -27.00 16.13
N SER A 367 -6.12 -26.69 15.20
CA SER A 367 -6.99 -27.70 14.58
C SER A 367 -7.41 -27.35 13.15
N GLY A 368 -7.74 -28.37 12.34
CA GLY A 368 -8.37 -28.18 11.02
C GLY A 368 -7.52 -27.46 9.95
N CYS A 369 -6.24 -27.21 10.21
CA CYS A 369 -5.40 -26.41 9.32
C CYS A 369 -4.89 -27.20 8.10
N LEU A 370 -4.73 -26.51 6.98
CA LEU A 370 -4.18 -27.00 5.73
C LEU A 370 -2.97 -26.16 5.30
N VAL A 371 -1.87 -26.84 4.98
CA VAL A 371 -0.68 -26.23 4.37
C VAL A 371 -0.39 -26.98 3.07
N ALA A 372 -0.60 -26.32 1.93
CA ALA A 372 -0.54 -26.97 0.61
C ALA A 372 0.24 -26.15 -0.43
N ASN A 373 0.94 -26.83 -1.34
CA ASN A 373 1.54 -26.21 -2.53
C ASN A 373 2.56 -25.09 -2.24
N ASN A 374 3.13 -24.99 -1.04
CA ASN A 374 4.11 -23.96 -0.69
C ASN A 374 5.55 -24.41 -0.96
N VAL A 375 6.44 -23.43 -1.09
CA VAL A 375 7.89 -23.61 -1.04
C VAL A 375 8.43 -22.94 0.22
N ALA A 376 9.23 -23.66 1.03
CA ALA A 376 9.91 -23.06 2.19
C ALA A 376 11.25 -23.73 2.55
N ASN A 377 12.05 -23.14 3.46
CA ASN A 377 13.26 -23.82 3.95
C ASN A 377 12.95 -24.99 4.90
N SER A 378 11.81 -24.93 5.59
CA SER A 378 11.30 -26.03 6.41
C SER A 378 9.83 -25.86 6.76
N PHE A 379 9.20 -26.95 7.23
CA PHE A 379 7.79 -27.00 7.62
C PHE A 379 7.64 -27.66 9.00
N TYR A 380 6.86 -27.04 9.88
CA TYR A 380 6.51 -27.58 11.20
C TYR A 380 5.01 -27.38 11.42
N VAL A 381 4.18 -28.35 11.06
CA VAL A 381 2.73 -28.14 10.90
C VAL A 381 1.93 -29.17 11.70
N ASP A 382 1.20 -28.69 12.70
CA ASP A 382 0.12 -29.41 13.38
C ASP A 382 -1.17 -29.32 12.54
N GLY A 383 -1.23 -30.06 11.42
CA GLY A 383 -2.32 -30.01 10.46
C GLY A 383 -2.09 -30.89 9.22
N THR A 384 -2.90 -30.72 8.18
CA THR A 384 -2.69 -31.39 6.89
C THR A 384 -1.58 -30.69 6.11
N LEU A 385 -0.58 -31.47 5.68
CA LEU A 385 0.56 -31.00 4.88
C LEU A 385 0.59 -31.79 3.55
N THR A 386 0.45 -31.13 2.40
CA THR A 386 0.43 -31.80 1.08
C THR A 386 1.09 -30.97 -0.02
N ASN A 387 1.78 -31.61 -0.97
CA ASN A 387 2.39 -30.95 -2.14
C ASN A 387 3.28 -29.73 -1.83
N ASN A 388 3.90 -29.67 -0.64
CA ASN A 388 4.85 -28.62 -0.30
C ASN A 388 6.27 -29.07 -0.65
N VAL A 389 7.12 -28.13 -1.08
CA VAL A 389 8.52 -28.39 -1.43
C VAL A 389 9.46 -27.68 -0.47
N VAL A 390 10.48 -28.40 -0.02
CA VAL A 390 11.58 -27.83 0.77
C VAL A 390 12.73 -27.45 -0.17
N LEU A 391 13.10 -26.17 -0.16
CA LEU A 391 14.35 -25.68 -0.74
C LEU A 391 15.13 -24.99 0.38
N ASN A 392 16.32 -25.46 0.73
CA ASN A 392 17.10 -24.93 1.87
C ASN A 392 18.60 -24.83 1.58
N THR A 393 18.98 -24.86 0.31
CA THR A 393 20.36 -24.69 -0.15
C THR A 393 20.43 -23.73 -1.32
N TYR A 394 21.55 -23.00 -1.44
CA TYR A 394 21.82 -22.12 -2.56
C TYR A 394 21.69 -22.81 -3.94
N GLN A 395 22.14 -24.06 -4.03
CA GLN A 395 22.04 -24.85 -5.27
C GLN A 395 20.58 -25.14 -5.65
N GLN A 396 19.72 -25.44 -4.68
CA GLN A 396 18.30 -25.64 -4.93
C GLN A 396 17.62 -24.37 -5.41
N TYR A 397 17.98 -23.20 -4.87
CA TYR A 397 17.47 -21.92 -5.37
C TYR A 397 17.89 -21.69 -6.81
N ALA A 398 19.20 -21.83 -7.10
CA ALA A 398 19.75 -21.66 -8.44
C ALA A 398 19.19 -22.64 -9.49
N ASN A 399 18.68 -23.80 -9.06
CA ASN A 399 18.07 -24.79 -9.96
C ASN A 399 16.59 -24.52 -10.24
N ASN A 400 15.91 -23.71 -9.43
CA ASN A 400 14.46 -23.49 -9.54
C ASN A 400 14.09 -22.04 -9.92
N PHE A 401 14.90 -21.04 -9.56
CA PHE A 401 14.58 -19.62 -9.76
C PHE A 401 15.52 -18.94 -10.76
N ILE A 402 15.00 -17.97 -11.50
CA ILE A 402 15.77 -17.23 -12.52
C ILE A 402 16.96 -16.49 -11.89
N ASP A 403 16.72 -15.66 -10.86
CA ASP A 403 17.76 -14.89 -10.18
C ASP A 403 17.33 -14.52 -8.74
N TYR A 404 17.38 -15.52 -7.85
CA TYR A 404 17.00 -15.33 -6.45
C TYR A 404 17.87 -14.30 -5.72
N THR A 405 19.09 -14.02 -6.20
CA THR A 405 19.99 -13.04 -5.58
C THR A 405 19.56 -11.60 -5.82
N ASN A 406 18.79 -11.35 -6.89
CA ASN A 406 18.19 -10.06 -7.20
C ASN A 406 16.66 -10.09 -6.98
N PHE A 407 16.17 -11.00 -6.15
CA PHE A 407 14.76 -11.18 -5.81
C PHE A 407 13.84 -11.57 -6.99
N ASP A 408 14.40 -12.15 -8.06
CA ASP A 408 13.62 -12.73 -9.15
C ASP A 408 13.36 -14.23 -8.87
N PHE A 409 12.18 -14.50 -8.30
CA PHE A 409 11.70 -15.83 -7.94
C PHE A 409 10.81 -16.47 -9.01
N HIS A 410 10.78 -15.94 -10.22
CA HIS A 410 10.18 -16.65 -11.35
C HIS A 410 10.87 -17.99 -11.57
N LEU A 411 10.10 -18.96 -12.04
CA LEU A 411 10.57 -20.33 -12.20
C LEU A 411 11.45 -20.47 -13.46
N LEU A 412 12.57 -21.17 -13.33
CA LEU A 412 13.33 -21.65 -14.48
C LEU A 412 12.53 -22.70 -15.27
N PRO A 413 12.72 -22.84 -16.59
CA PRO A 413 12.10 -23.91 -17.37
C PRO A 413 12.41 -25.33 -16.88
N THR A 414 13.50 -25.49 -16.12
CA THR A 414 13.93 -26.76 -15.51
C THR A 414 13.50 -26.90 -14.05
N SER A 415 12.72 -25.95 -13.54
CA SER A 415 12.29 -25.93 -12.15
C SER A 415 11.49 -27.18 -11.82
N THR A 416 11.80 -27.78 -10.67
CA THR A 416 11.07 -28.92 -10.13
C THR A 416 9.73 -28.53 -9.50
N LEU A 417 9.43 -27.23 -9.45
CA LEU A 417 8.19 -26.68 -8.91
C LEU A 417 7.06 -26.64 -9.95
N ILE A 418 7.40 -26.76 -11.24
CA ILE A 418 6.46 -26.70 -12.36
C ILE A 418 5.54 -27.93 -12.36
N ASP A 419 4.25 -27.72 -12.60
CA ASP A 419 3.18 -28.73 -12.66
C ASP A 419 3.12 -29.62 -11.40
N GLY A 420 3.62 -29.12 -10.25
CA GLY A 420 3.80 -29.91 -9.03
C GLY A 420 2.69 -29.76 -7.98
N ALA A 421 1.85 -28.73 -8.10
CA ALA A 421 0.85 -28.42 -7.09
C ALA A 421 -0.39 -29.31 -7.22
N ASP A 422 -1.08 -29.50 -6.10
CA ASP A 422 -2.41 -30.11 -6.08
C ASP A 422 -3.44 -29.07 -6.57
N PRO A 423 -4.11 -29.30 -7.71
CA PRO A 423 -5.09 -28.38 -8.27
C PRO A 423 -6.34 -28.22 -7.41
N VAL A 424 -6.61 -29.13 -6.46
CA VAL A 424 -7.74 -29.01 -5.53
C VAL A 424 -7.58 -27.80 -4.61
N TYR A 425 -6.34 -27.44 -4.29
CA TYR A 425 -6.03 -26.38 -3.34
C TYR A 425 -5.47 -25.12 -3.99
N ALA A 426 -5.00 -25.19 -5.24
CA ALA A 426 -4.41 -24.07 -5.92
C ALA A 426 -5.44 -22.94 -6.19
N PRO A 427 -5.07 -21.66 -6.00
CA PRO A 427 -5.93 -20.54 -6.37
C PRO A 427 -6.04 -20.39 -7.91
N ASP A 428 -7.00 -19.60 -8.39
CA ASP A 428 -7.21 -19.37 -9.84
C ASP A 428 -6.13 -18.48 -10.47
N MET A 429 -5.46 -17.65 -9.65
CA MET A 429 -4.45 -16.69 -10.08
C MET A 429 -3.15 -16.89 -9.28
N ASP A 430 -2.00 -16.52 -9.83
CA ASP A 430 -0.70 -16.46 -9.13
C ASP A 430 -0.46 -15.09 -8.45
N ILE A 431 0.76 -14.85 -7.93
CA ILE A 431 1.13 -13.59 -7.27
C ILE A 431 1.10 -12.37 -8.19
N GLU A 432 1.30 -12.55 -9.50
CA GLU A 432 1.26 -11.48 -10.51
C GLU A 432 -0.12 -11.37 -11.18
N GLU A 433 -1.13 -12.02 -10.60
CA GLU A 433 -2.49 -12.08 -11.15
C GLU A 433 -2.57 -12.78 -12.51
N ASN A 434 -1.60 -13.62 -12.85
CA ASN A 434 -1.68 -14.50 -14.02
C ASN A 434 -2.59 -15.69 -13.74
N GLY A 435 -3.32 -16.14 -14.76
CA GLY A 435 -4.18 -17.33 -14.65
C GLY A 435 -3.39 -18.61 -14.41
N ARG A 436 -3.96 -19.51 -13.62
CA ARG A 436 -3.37 -20.78 -13.19
C ARG A 436 -4.34 -21.96 -13.44
N PRO A 437 -3.88 -23.09 -13.99
CA PRO A 437 -2.52 -23.36 -14.46
C PRO A 437 -2.23 -22.81 -15.86
N PHE A 438 -0.94 -22.57 -16.15
CA PHE A 438 -0.46 -22.43 -17.53
C PHE A 438 -0.06 -23.76 -18.15
N GLY A 439 0.51 -24.67 -17.34
CA GLY A 439 0.92 -26.00 -17.73
C GLY A 439 -0.22 -27.03 -17.64
N ASP A 440 0.16 -28.28 -17.41
CA ASP A 440 -0.79 -29.38 -17.19
C ASP A 440 -1.42 -29.30 -15.79
N LEU A 441 -0.67 -28.81 -14.80
CA LEU A 441 -1.08 -28.62 -13.41
C LEU A 441 -0.57 -27.28 -12.88
N PRO A 442 -1.13 -26.76 -11.77
CA PRO A 442 -0.60 -25.55 -11.16
C PRO A 442 0.83 -25.75 -10.64
N ASP A 443 1.57 -24.66 -10.50
CA ASP A 443 2.93 -24.71 -9.98
C ASP A 443 2.97 -24.58 -8.45
N ILE A 444 4.01 -25.14 -7.82
CA ILE A 444 4.25 -24.98 -6.39
C ILE A 444 4.88 -23.61 -6.12
N GLY A 445 4.40 -22.92 -5.09
CA GLY A 445 4.83 -21.58 -4.73
C GLY A 445 3.99 -20.48 -5.39
N ALA A 446 4.48 -19.25 -5.25
CA ALA A 446 3.73 -18.03 -5.53
C ALA A 446 3.58 -17.71 -7.02
N TYR A 447 4.52 -18.13 -7.86
CA TYR A 447 4.57 -17.83 -9.29
C TYR A 447 4.09 -19.02 -10.12
N GLU A 448 3.43 -18.74 -11.24
CA GLU A 448 3.13 -19.72 -12.27
C GLU A 448 4.12 -19.58 -13.44
N TYR A 449 4.69 -20.69 -13.89
CA TYR A 449 5.58 -20.77 -15.04
C TYR A 449 4.78 -20.77 -16.33
N SER A 450 5.14 -19.84 -17.22
CA SER A 450 4.61 -19.83 -18.57
C SER A 450 5.70 -20.20 -19.58
N SER A 451 5.55 -21.39 -20.20
CA SER A 451 6.41 -21.88 -21.30
C SER A 451 6.31 -21.02 -22.57
N SER A 452 5.39 -20.06 -22.61
CA SER A 452 5.36 -18.96 -23.59
C SER A 452 6.57 -18.00 -23.47
N THR A 453 7.56 -18.39 -22.66
CA THR A 453 8.95 -17.92 -22.71
C THR A 453 9.91 -19.04 -23.15
N SER A 454 9.75 -19.55 -24.38
CA SER A 454 10.70 -20.50 -24.96
C SER A 454 12.07 -19.83 -25.23
N SER A 455 13.04 -19.97 -24.32
CA SER A 455 14.50 -19.68 -24.49
C SER A 455 14.87 -18.22 -24.84
N PRO A 456 16.12 -17.75 -24.58
CA PRO A 456 16.54 -16.39 -24.91
C PRO A 456 16.80 -16.28 -26.42
N LEU A 457 15.74 -16.23 -27.20
CA LEU A 457 15.74 -15.59 -28.51
C LEU A 457 14.61 -14.57 -28.49
N ALA A 458 14.96 -13.33 -28.15
CA ALA A 458 14.30 -12.14 -28.66
C ALA A 458 12.78 -12.26 -28.83
N SER A 459 12.05 -12.58 -27.76
CA SER A 459 10.77 -11.92 -27.56
C SER A 459 11.16 -10.50 -27.15
N ASP A 460 11.15 -9.64 -28.16
CA ASP A 460 11.54 -8.24 -28.15
C ASP A 460 10.53 -7.42 -27.34
N LYS A 461 10.18 -7.88 -26.11
CA LYS A 461 9.63 -6.99 -25.09
C LYS A 461 10.69 -5.91 -24.91
N ASN A 462 10.34 -4.69 -25.26
CA ASN A 462 11.21 -3.54 -25.14
C ASN A 462 11.53 -3.30 -23.66
N THR A 463 12.58 -3.94 -23.14
CA THR A 463 12.99 -3.78 -21.74
C THR A 463 13.87 -2.56 -21.68
N PHE A 464 13.24 -1.40 -21.49
CA PHE A 464 13.95 -0.16 -21.18
C PHE A 464 13.83 0.13 -19.69
N HIS A 465 14.95 0.31 -19.01
CA HIS A 465 15.02 0.82 -17.64
C HIS A 465 15.48 2.27 -17.68
N VAL A 466 14.80 3.14 -16.94
CA VAL A 466 15.08 4.58 -16.92
C VAL A 466 15.21 5.00 -15.46
N TYR A 467 16.41 5.42 -15.06
CA TYR A 467 16.71 5.76 -13.67
C TYR A 467 17.85 6.78 -13.55
N PRO A 468 17.96 7.51 -12.43
CA PRO A 468 16.98 7.58 -11.35
C PRO A 468 15.69 8.24 -11.83
N ASN A 469 14.57 7.91 -11.19
CA ASN A 469 13.31 8.62 -11.36
C ASN A 469 12.54 8.55 -10.03
N PRO A 470 12.41 9.66 -9.27
CA PRO A 470 12.75 11.05 -9.63
C PRO A 470 14.24 11.29 -9.96
N PHE A 471 14.53 12.31 -10.78
CA PHE A 471 15.89 12.65 -11.24
C PHE A 471 16.27 14.10 -10.93
N SER A 472 17.55 14.36 -10.69
CA SER A 472 18.09 15.73 -10.51
C SER A 472 18.75 16.21 -11.79
N ASP A 473 19.90 15.69 -12.21
CA ASP A 473 20.62 16.27 -13.36
C ASP A 473 20.56 15.43 -14.63
N PHE A 474 20.52 14.11 -14.49
CA PHE A 474 20.53 13.21 -15.64
C PHE A 474 19.67 11.99 -15.36
N ILE A 475 19.34 11.28 -16.44
CA ILE A 475 18.79 9.93 -16.39
C ILE A 475 19.71 9.00 -17.17
N ILE A 476 19.70 7.73 -16.80
CA ILE A 476 20.36 6.63 -17.49
C ILE A 476 19.24 5.81 -18.12
N ILE A 477 19.41 5.50 -19.40
CA ILE A 477 18.55 4.56 -20.13
C ILE A 477 19.36 3.32 -20.45
N GLU A 478 18.92 2.20 -19.88
CA GLU A 478 19.37 0.86 -20.23
C GLU A 478 18.27 0.17 -21.04
N GLY A 479 18.65 -0.61 -22.03
CA GLY A 479 17.71 -1.05 -23.06
C GLY A 479 18.26 -2.20 -23.90
N ASN A 480 17.39 -3.15 -24.25
CA ASN A 480 17.77 -4.31 -25.05
C ASN A 480 17.73 -4.07 -26.58
N ARG A 481 17.28 -2.88 -27.03
CA ARG A 481 17.12 -2.52 -28.47
C ARG A 481 18.22 -1.59 -28.99
N LYS A 482 18.46 -1.68 -30.30
CA LYS A 482 19.21 -0.70 -31.11
C LYS A 482 18.23 0.20 -31.87
N ASP A 483 18.74 1.28 -32.45
CA ASP A 483 18.01 2.14 -33.39
C ASP A 483 16.66 2.63 -32.81
N TYR A 484 16.75 3.38 -31.72
CA TYR A 484 15.59 3.97 -31.06
C TYR A 484 15.75 5.47 -30.89
N GLN A 485 14.63 6.16 -30.77
CA GLN A 485 14.55 7.59 -30.50
C GLN A 485 13.97 7.80 -29.10
N ILE A 486 14.64 8.63 -28.32
CA ILE A 486 14.14 9.13 -27.05
C ILE A 486 13.52 10.49 -27.31
N GLU A 487 12.31 10.71 -26.81
CA GLU A 487 11.64 11.99 -26.78
C GLU A 487 11.20 12.32 -25.36
N ILE A 488 11.36 13.56 -24.92
CA ILE A 488 10.86 14.03 -23.64
C ILE A 488 9.92 15.19 -23.88
N TRP A 489 8.71 15.06 -23.35
CA TRP A 489 7.61 15.98 -23.51
C TRP A 489 7.29 16.64 -22.16
N ASP A 490 6.95 17.93 -22.17
CA ASP A 490 6.36 18.58 -20.99
C ASP A 490 4.86 18.24 -20.85
N LEU A 491 4.26 18.65 -19.73
CA LEU A 491 2.83 18.44 -19.46
C LEU A 491 1.89 19.16 -20.44
N SER A 492 2.38 20.18 -21.16
CA SER A 492 1.60 20.90 -22.19
C SER A 492 1.68 20.22 -23.56
N GLY A 493 2.42 19.11 -23.68
CA GLY A 493 2.62 18.39 -24.93
C GLY A 493 3.69 19.01 -25.83
N ASN A 494 4.56 19.88 -25.30
CA ASN A 494 5.71 20.38 -26.07
C ASN A 494 6.87 19.38 -26.00
N LEU A 495 7.49 19.11 -27.14
CA LEU A 495 8.71 18.32 -27.21
C LEU A 495 9.90 19.15 -26.71
N ILE A 496 10.50 18.74 -25.60
CA ILE A 496 11.59 19.46 -24.92
C ILE A 496 12.97 18.87 -25.28
N PHE A 497 13.04 17.56 -25.51
CA PHE A 497 14.30 16.88 -25.83
C PHE A 497 14.06 15.73 -26.81
N THR A 498 15.01 15.51 -27.73
CA THR A 498 15.03 14.34 -28.61
C THR A 498 16.47 13.85 -28.83
N LYS A 499 16.68 12.53 -28.85
CA LYS A 499 17.97 11.92 -29.15
C LYS A 499 17.78 10.57 -29.85
N SER A 500 18.50 10.36 -30.94
CA SER A 500 18.56 9.06 -31.63
C SER A 500 19.73 8.23 -31.09
N CYS A 501 19.52 6.93 -30.91
CA CYS A 501 20.48 5.99 -30.36
C CYS A 501 20.63 4.78 -31.31
N GLU A 502 21.82 4.61 -31.88
CA GLU A 502 22.12 3.62 -32.94
C GLU A 502 22.71 2.31 -32.40
N THR A 503 23.10 2.24 -31.13
CA THR A 503 23.70 1.05 -30.50
C THR A 503 22.80 0.45 -29.42
N LYS A 504 23.06 -0.81 -29.02
CA LYS A 504 22.37 -1.42 -27.87
C LYS A 504 22.69 -0.54 -26.66
N ALA A 505 21.69 -0.23 -25.84
CA ALA A 505 21.82 0.71 -24.74
C ALA A 505 22.62 0.09 -23.58
N GLU A 506 23.93 0.01 -23.74
CA GLU A 506 24.84 -0.47 -22.69
C GLU A 506 25.14 0.61 -21.62
N MET A 507 24.68 1.85 -21.83
CA MET A 507 24.37 2.91 -20.85
C MET A 507 24.30 4.26 -21.58
N ASN A 508 23.10 4.83 -21.77
CA ASN A 508 22.96 6.19 -22.29
C ASN A 508 22.62 7.14 -21.15
N GLN A 509 23.63 7.83 -20.61
CA GLN A 509 23.40 8.98 -19.74
C GLN A 509 22.90 10.17 -20.56
N ILE A 510 21.77 10.72 -20.15
CA ILE A 510 21.13 11.89 -20.77
C ILE A 510 21.14 13.01 -19.75
N ASP A 511 21.96 14.03 -20.01
CA ASP A 511 21.95 15.26 -19.24
C ASP A 511 20.66 16.04 -19.51
N LEU A 512 19.90 16.23 -18.44
CA LEU A 512 18.63 16.94 -18.37
C LEU A 512 18.68 18.01 -17.25
N SER A 513 19.89 18.47 -16.90
CA SER A 513 20.14 19.44 -15.83
C SER A 513 19.41 20.75 -16.09
N SER A 514 19.30 21.14 -17.36
CA SER A 514 18.62 22.35 -17.85
C SER A 514 17.09 22.31 -17.71
N LEU A 515 16.47 21.15 -17.49
CA LEU A 515 15.04 21.04 -17.28
C LEU A 515 14.64 21.66 -15.93
N LYS A 516 13.56 22.44 -15.93
CA LYS A 516 12.98 22.98 -14.68
C LYS A 516 12.34 21.85 -13.87
N LYS A 517 12.25 22.01 -12.54
CA LYS A 517 11.48 21.12 -11.67
C LYS A 517 10.07 20.91 -12.24
N GLY A 518 9.62 19.67 -12.33
CA GLY A 518 8.32 19.35 -12.92
C GLY A 518 8.20 17.90 -13.39
N ILE A 519 7.04 17.57 -13.95
CA ILE A 519 6.77 16.27 -14.55
C ILE A 519 7.03 16.36 -16.05
N TYR A 520 7.67 15.32 -16.58
CA TYR A 520 7.90 15.14 -17.99
C TYR A 520 7.47 13.73 -18.39
N PHE A 521 7.17 13.53 -19.67
CA PHE A 521 6.93 12.20 -20.21
C PHE A 521 8.06 11.84 -21.15
N LEU A 522 8.80 10.78 -20.81
CA LEU A 522 9.78 10.20 -21.70
C LEU A 522 9.12 9.09 -22.51
N THR A 523 9.26 9.18 -23.83
CA THR A 523 8.82 8.16 -24.77
C THR A 523 10.03 7.62 -25.52
N ILE A 524 10.14 6.31 -25.60
CA ILE A 524 11.14 5.61 -26.41
C ILE A 524 10.41 5.00 -27.60
N LYS A 525 10.88 5.29 -28.81
CA LYS A 525 10.26 4.82 -30.06
C LYS A 525 11.25 4.10 -30.96
N GLY A 526 10.76 3.13 -31.72
CA GLY A 526 11.50 2.50 -32.81
C GLY A 526 11.59 3.36 -34.07
N THR A 527 12.41 2.92 -35.03
CA THR A 527 12.54 3.52 -36.37
C THR A 527 11.23 3.51 -37.19
N ASN A 528 10.26 2.69 -36.80
CA ASN A 528 8.91 2.59 -37.38
C ASN A 528 7.86 3.44 -36.63
N ASN A 529 8.26 4.32 -35.70
CA ASN A 529 7.40 5.06 -34.76
C ASN A 529 6.61 4.19 -33.77
N GLU A 530 6.93 2.90 -33.63
CA GLU A 530 6.36 2.04 -32.59
C GLU A 530 6.83 2.54 -31.22
N ILE A 531 5.89 2.73 -30.29
CA ILE A 531 6.21 3.15 -28.92
C ILE A 531 6.68 1.93 -28.14
N TYR A 532 7.94 1.97 -27.73
CA TYR A 532 8.59 0.91 -26.97
C TYR A 532 8.33 1.04 -25.46
N LYS A 533 8.38 2.26 -24.93
CA LYS A 533 8.09 2.57 -23.52
C LYS A 533 7.68 4.03 -23.36
N THR A 534 6.72 4.29 -22.49
CA THR A 534 6.44 5.64 -21.98
C THR A 534 6.56 5.62 -20.46
N ILE A 535 7.30 6.58 -19.90
CA ILE A 535 7.48 6.72 -18.46
C ILE A 535 7.29 8.17 -18.04
N LYS A 536 6.57 8.37 -16.93
CA LYS A 536 6.49 9.64 -16.23
C LYS A 536 7.81 9.89 -15.52
N LEU A 537 8.52 10.95 -15.88
CA LEU A 537 9.72 11.41 -15.19
C LEU A 537 9.39 12.55 -14.22
N VAL A 538 9.99 12.54 -13.04
CA VAL A 538 9.85 13.59 -12.03
C VAL A 538 11.19 14.28 -11.84
N LYS A 539 11.33 15.53 -12.31
CA LYS A 539 12.54 16.35 -12.11
C LYS A 539 12.48 17.03 -10.74
N LEU A 540 13.50 16.82 -9.92
CA LEU A 540 13.71 17.49 -8.63
C LEU A 540 14.49 18.82 -8.82
N MET A 541 14.59 19.61 -7.75
CA MET A 541 15.48 20.80 -7.75
C MET A 541 16.93 20.34 -7.89
N ALA A 542 17.75 21.09 -8.64
CA ALA A 542 19.19 20.84 -8.69
C ALA A 542 19.76 20.97 -7.26
N ASN A 543 20.59 20.01 -6.85
CA ASN A 543 21.38 20.14 -5.64
C ASN A 543 22.44 21.21 -5.92
N ASN A 544 22.17 22.46 -5.56
CA ASN A 544 23.24 23.45 -5.42
C ASN A 544 24.07 23.00 -4.22
N GLY A 545 25.17 22.28 -4.50
CA GLY A 545 26.13 21.84 -3.51
C GLY A 545 26.81 22.99 -2.77
#